data_AF-A0AAV0J699-F1
#
_entry.id   AF-A0AAV0J699-F1
#
_cell.length_a   1.000
_cell.length_b   1.000
_cell.length_c   1.000
_cell.angle_alpha   90.00
_cell.angle_beta   90.00
_cell.angle_gamma   90.00
#
_symmetry.space_group_name_H-M   'P 1'
#
loop_
_entity.id
_entity.type
_entity.pdbx_description
1 polymer ?
#
loop_
_entity_poly.entity_id
_entity_poly.type
_entity_poly.pdbx_seq_one_letter_code
_entity_poly.pdbx_strand_id
1 'polypeptide(L)'
;MGIDGQKPLLPLLLLVIATVAVFPASSRSPPSQPAATLPSFRRAPLFPGKRSHPIKVQQRQQYNYQTRYFLQDLDHFSFADLPKFRQRYLINTEHWIGPERRGPIFLYCGNEGDIEWFAVNTGFVWEIAPRFGAMILFPEHRYYGESMPYGSQEEAYKNATTLAYLTAEQAVADYAVLITDLKRNLSAENCPVVLFGGSYGGMLAAWMRLKYPHLTVGALASSAPILQFENIVPPDTFYNIVSNDFKACCS
;
A
#
# COMPACT_ATOMS: atom_id res chain seq x y z
N MET A 1 49.86 -31.90 -58.57
CA MET A 1 48.56 -32.48 -58.20
C MET A 1 48.10 -31.85 -56.89
N GLY A 2 47.79 -30.56 -56.89
CA GLY A 2 46.42 -30.01 -56.78
C GLY A 2 45.29 -31.02 -56.61
N ILE A 3 44.56 -30.94 -55.49
CA ILE A 3 43.11 -30.62 -55.43
C ILE A 3 42.86 -29.81 -54.14
N ASP A 4 41.94 -28.86 -54.29
CA ASP A 4 41.59 -27.67 -53.51
C ASP A 4 41.09 -27.85 -52.07
N GLY A 5 41.46 -26.87 -51.24
CA GLY A 5 40.77 -26.53 -50.00
C GLY A 5 39.76 -25.40 -50.25
N GLN A 6 38.50 -25.62 -49.86
CA GLN A 6 37.42 -24.66 -50.04
C GLN A 6 36.97 -24.13 -48.66
N LYS A 7 37.20 -22.83 -48.45
CA LYS A 7 36.72 -22.04 -47.31
C LYS A 7 35.23 -21.72 -47.48
N PRO A 8 34.40 -21.73 -46.43
CA PRO A 8 33.08 -21.09 -46.48
C PRO A 8 33.19 -19.59 -46.17
N LEU A 9 32.57 -18.79 -47.04
CA LEU A 9 32.45 -17.34 -46.99
C LEU A 9 31.58 -16.83 -45.83
N LEU A 10 31.97 -15.68 -45.27
CA LEU A 10 31.14 -14.78 -44.47
C LEU A 10 29.81 -14.42 -45.20
N PRO A 11 28.66 -14.35 -44.50
CA PRO A 11 27.52 -13.60 -44.99
C PRO A 11 27.67 -12.11 -44.64
N LEU A 12 27.61 -11.32 -45.70
CA LEU A 12 27.70 -9.87 -45.79
C LEU A 12 26.59 -9.17 -44.99
N LEU A 13 26.99 -8.24 -44.13
CA LEU A 13 26.15 -7.29 -43.42
C LEU A 13 25.46 -6.37 -44.45
N LEU A 14 24.15 -6.55 -44.67
CA LEU A 14 23.32 -5.64 -45.47
C LEU A 14 22.88 -4.47 -44.59
N LEU A 15 23.63 -3.38 -44.68
CA LEU A 15 23.33 -2.07 -44.14
C LEU A 15 22.15 -1.47 -44.95
N VAL A 16 20.93 -1.51 -44.40
CA VAL A 16 19.81 -0.73 -44.94
C VAL A 16 19.95 0.71 -44.46
N ILE A 17 20.51 1.56 -45.32
CA ILE A 17 20.46 3.02 -45.13
C ILE A 17 19.04 3.48 -45.47
N ALA A 18 18.22 3.69 -44.44
CA ALA A 18 16.99 4.47 -44.59
C ALA A 18 17.37 5.95 -44.54
N THR A 19 17.30 6.61 -45.69
CA THR A 19 17.43 8.06 -45.83
C THR A 19 16.24 8.74 -45.14
N VAL A 20 16.49 9.45 -44.04
CA VAL A 20 15.49 10.36 -43.46
C VAL A 20 15.43 11.60 -44.34
N ALA A 21 14.40 11.70 -45.18
CA ALA A 21 14.04 12.95 -45.82
C ALA A 21 13.52 13.92 -44.75
N VAL A 22 14.29 14.96 -44.44
CA VAL A 22 13.84 16.08 -43.61
C VAL A 22 12.88 16.93 -44.46
N PHE A 23 11.58 16.73 -44.27
CA PHE A 23 10.56 17.67 -44.75
C PHE A 23 10.37 18.78 -43.70
N PRO A 24 10.39 20.07 -44.07
CA PRO A 24 10.02 21.12 -43.15
C PRO A 24 8.51 21.05 -42.92
N ALA A 25 8.10 20.56 -41.75
CA ALA A 25 6.71 20.65 -41.32
C ALA A 25 6.38 22.11 -41.02
N SER A 26 5.79 22.81 -41.99
CA SER A 26 5.09 24.06 -41.73
C SER A 26 3.85 23.76 -40.90
N SER A 27 3.88 24.13 -39.62
CA SER A 27 2.72 24.05 -38.72
C SER A 27 1.67 25.09 -39.15
N ARG A 28 0.75 24.69 -40.04
CA ARG A 28 -0.54 25.38 -40.17
C ARG A 28 -1.48 24.79 -39.14
N SER A 29 -1.90 25.62 -38.19
CA SER A 29 -3.00 25.34 -37.29
C SER A 29 -4.27 25.00 -38.10
N PRO A 30 -4.99 23.92 -37.77
CA PRO A 30 -6.29 23.67 -38.39
C PRO A 30 -7.27 24.77 -37.97
N PRO A 31 -8.19 25.22 -38.85
CA PRO A 31 -9.23 26.15 -38.46
C PRO A 31 -10.11 25.51 -37.39
N SER A 32 -10.33 26.25 -36.30
CA SER A 32 -11.24 25.91 -35.22
C SER A 32 -12.63 25.60 -35.79
N GLN A 33 -13.07 24.34 -35.70
CA GLN A 33 -14.47 24.02 -35.92
C GLN A 33 -15.29 24.59 -34.75
N PRO A 34 -16.45 25.21 -35.01
CA PRO A 34 -17.33 25.65 -33.94
C PRO A 34 -17.81 24.43 -33.14
N ALA A 35 -17.73 24.53 -31.82
CA ALA A 35 -18.19 23.50 -30.90
C ALA A 35 -19.63 23.11 -31.22
N ALA A 36 -19.84 21.83 -31.55
CA ALA A 36 -21.19 21.27 -31.63
C ALA A 36 -21.85 21.46 -30.26
N THR A 37 -22.95 22.22 -30.24
CA THR A 37 -23.70 22.53 -29.03
C THR A 37 -24.34 21.23 -28.54
N LEU A 38 -23.83 20.69 -27.44
CA LEU A 38 -24.47 19.58 -26.74
C LEU A 38 -25.90 20.01 -26.33
N PRO A 39 -26.93 19.20 -26.57
CA PRO A 39 -28.26 19.51 -26.07
C PRO A 39 -28.20 19.62 -24.55
N SER A 40 -28.63 20.77 -24.04
CA SER A 40 -28.79 21.03 -22.62
C SER A 40 -29.80 20.04 -22.05
N PHE A 41 -29.33 18.99 -21.36
CA PHE A 41 -30.17 18.16 -20.52
C PHE A 41 -30.63 18.98 -19.31
N ARG A 42 -31.68 19.80 -19.49
CA ARG A 42 -32.43 20.43 -18.41
C ARG A 42 -33.36 19.39 -17.77
N ARG A 43 -32.78 18.46 -17.02
CA ARG A 43 -33.49 17.72 -15.96
C ARG A 43 -32.45 17.11 -15.04
N ALA A 44 -32.27 17.74 -13.88
CA ALA A 44 -31.62 17.06 -12.77
C ALA A 44 -32.38 15.76 -12.48
N PRO A 45 -31.70 14.63 -12.23
CA PRO A 45 -32.39 13.42 -11.82
C PRO A 45 -33.16 13.69 -10.53
N LEU A 46 -34.46 13.43 -10.55
CA LEU A 46 -35.29 13.47 -9.35
C LEU A 46 -34.91 12.25 -8.50
N PHE A 47 -34.07 12.46 -7.49
CA PHE A 47 -33.88 11.47 -6.44
C PHE A 47 -35.19 11.36 -5.65
N PRO A 48 -35.79 10.15 -5.51
CA PRO A 48 -36.95 9.94 -4.66
C PRO A 48 -36.63 10.42 -3.23
N GLY A 49 -37.55 11.21 -2.68
CA GLY A 49 -37.37 11.98 -1.45
C GLY A 49 -36.85 11.18 -0.26
N LYS A 50 -36.15 11.90 0.62
CA LYS A 50 -35.62 11.47 1.92
C LYS A 50 -36.67 10.69 2.72
N ARG A 51 -36.62 9.35 2.67
CA ARG A 51 -36.99 8.54 3.83
C ARG A 51 -35.84 8.66 4.82
N SER A 52 -35.93 9.63 5.72
CA SER A 52 -35.07 9.68 6.90
C SER A 52 -35.49 8.55 7.84
N HIS A 53 -35.01 7.33 7.56
CA HIS A 53 -34.82 6.39 8.64
C HIS A 53 -33.77 7.03 9.56
N PRO A 54 -34.01 7.13 10.88
CA PRO A 54 -32.95 7.51 11.79
C PRO A 54 -31.84 6.49 11.57
N ILE A 55 -30.77 6.90 10.89
CA ILE A 55 -29.51 6.19 10.91
C ILE A 55 -29.18 6.19 12.40
N LYS A 56 -29.33 5.02 13.05
CA LYS A 56 -28.67 4.79 14.33
C LYS A 56 -27.22 5.12 14.04
N VAL A 57 -26.76 6.28 14.50
CA VAL A 57 -25.35 6.57 14.60
C VAL A 57 -24.83 5.42 15.45
N GLN A 58 -24.24 4.42 14.79
CA GLN A 58 -23.57 3.32 15.46
C GLN A 58 -22.61 4.03 16.41
N GLN A 59 -22.82 3.85 17.72
CA GLN A 59 -21.84 4.29 18.70
C GLN A 59 -20.49 3.83 18.15
N ARG A 60 -19.56 4.76 17.92
CA ARG A 60 -18.20 4.41 17.49
C ARG A 60 -17.75 3.32 18.45
N GLN A 61 -17.59 2.09 17.95
CA GLN A 61 -17.07 1.00 18.76
C GLN A 61 -15.69 1.46 19.21
N GLN A 62 -15.59 1.80 20.49
CA GLN A 62 -14.34 2.23 21.07
C GLN A 62 -13.61 0.95 21.44
N TYR A 63 -12.71 0.52 20.54
CA TYR A 63 -11.82 -0.59 20.85
C TYR A 63 -10.85 -0.17 21.95
N ASN A 64 -10.63 -1.06 22.91
CA ASN A 64 -9.68 -0.85 23.97
C ASN A 64 -8.27 -1.17 23.47
N TYR A 65 -7.35 -0.20 23.51
CA TYR A 65 -5.94 -0.43 23.17
C TYR A 65 -5.05 0.53 23.95
N GLN A 66 -3.79 0.16 24.07
CA GLN A 66 -2.74 1.05 24.59
C GLN A 66 -1.96 1.64 23.42
N THR A 67 -1.79 2.95 23.42
CA THR A 67 -0.87 3.63 22.50
C THR A 67 0.53 3.58 23.07
N ARG A 68 1.47 3.07 22.28
CA ARG A 68 2.89 2.97 22.64
C ARG A 68 3.75 3.49 21.49
N TYR A 69 5.04 3.66 21.77
CA TYR A 69 6.00 4.13 20.79
C TYR A 69 7.23 3.24 20.81
N PHE A 70 7.75 2.96 19.63
CA PHE A 70 8.98 2.23 19.41
C PHE A 70 10.03 3.16 18.83
N LEU A 71 11.27 3.02 19.29
CA LEU A 71 12.38 3.82 18.78
C LEU A 71 12.94 3.16 17.52
N GLN A 72 12.58 3.70 16.36
CA GLN A 72 12.79 3.11 15.05
C GLN A 72 13.99 3.74 14.33
N ASP A 73 14.69 2.92 13.55
CA ASP A 73 15.77 3.40 12.68
C ASP A 73 15.20 4.21 11.51
N LEU A 74 15.82 5.36 11.22
CA LEU A 74 15.40 6.21 10.10
C LEU A 74 15.62 5.51 8.75
N ASP A 75 16.76 4.82 8.62
CA ASP A 75 17.15 4.12 7.41
C ASP A 75 17.60 2.69 7.72
N HIS A 76 16.82 1.70 7.27
CA HIS A 76 17.15 0.28 7.42
C HIS A 76 18.15 -0.24 6.38
N PHE A 77 18.42 0.53 5.33
CA PHE A 77 19.18 0.08 4.16
C PHE A 77 20.53 0.79 4.01
N SER A 78 20.90 1.61 4.99
CA SER A 78 22.19 2.25 5.11
C SER A 78 22.82 1.94 6.47
N PHE A 79 24.15 1.96 6.52
CA PHE A 79 24.92 1.86 7.76
C PHE A 79 25.31 3.23 8.32
N ALA A 80 24.78 4.32 7.74
CA ALA A 80 25.03 5.66 8.23
C ALA A 80 24.44 5.83 9.65
N ASP A 81 25.18 6.53 10.51
CA ASP A 81 24.71 6.87 11.85
C ASP A 81 23.69 8.02 11.76
N LEU A 82 22.41 7.65 11.67
CA LEU A 82 21.29 8.55 11.49
C LEU A 82 20.42 8.59 12.76
N PRO A 83 19.74 9.72 13.04
CA PRO A 83 18.87 9.82 14.19
C PRO A 83 17.70 8.84 14.08
N LYS A 84 17.35 8.20 15.20
CA LYS A 84 16.13 7.38 15.31
C LYS A 84 14.90 8.26 15.46
N PHE A 85 13.72 7.72 15.18
CA PHE A 85 12.43 8.39 15.38
C PHE A 85 11.46 7.53 16.17
N ARG A 86 10.39 8.12 16.69
CA ARG A 86 9.36 7.39 17.45
C ARG A 86 8.26 6.94 16.51
N GLN A 87 8.13 5.64 16.32
CA GLN A 87 7.02 5.04 15.60
C GLN A 87 5.90 4.69 16.59
N ARG A 88 4.70 5.25 16.37
CA ARG A 88 3.50 4.94 17.16
C ARG A 88 2.99 3.54 16.79
N TYR A 89 2.50 2.81 17.77
CA TYR A 89 1.75 1.58 17.54
C TYR A 89 0.69 1.39 18.62
N LEU A 90 -0.43 0.76 18.24
CA LEU A 90 -1.49 0.40 19.17
C LEU A 90 -1.37 -1.08 19.50
N ILE A 91 -1.55 -1.43 20.77
CA ILE A 91 -1.47 -2.80 21.25
C ILE A 91 -2.65 -3.13 22.15
N ASN A 92 -3.27 -4.29 21.93
CA ASN A 92 -4.24 -4.89 22.85
C ASN A 92 -3.85 -6.33 23.15
N THR A 93 -3.74 -6.64 24.44
CA THR A 93 -3.37 -7.96 24.96
C THR A 93 -4.50 -8.60 25.76
N GLU A 94 -5.71 -8.05 25.73
CA GLU A 94 -6.81 -8.41 26.63
C GLU A 94 -7.22 -9.88 26.47
N HIS A 95 -7.22 -10.37 25.24
CA HIS A 95 -7.59 -11.75 24.92
C HIS A 95 -6.41 -12.64 24.55
N TRP A 96 -5.18 -12.14 24.68
CA TRP A 96 -4.01 -12.90 24.26
C TRP A 96 -3.72 -14.04 25.24
N ILE A 97 -3.66 -15.27 24.75
CA ILE A 97 -3.41 -16.46 25.58
C ILE A 97 -1.94 -16.63 26.01
N GLY A 98 -1.11 -15.65 25.68
CA GLY A 98 0.29 -15.57 26.10
C GLY A 98 1.25 -16.44 25.29
N PRO A 99 2.56 -16.31 25.57
CA PRO A 99 3.61 -16.98 24.81
C PRO A 99 3.66 -18.50 25.03
N GLU A 100 3.34 -18.98 26.23
CA GLU A 100 3.39 -20.41 26.59
C GLU A 100 2.45 -21.25 25.72
N ARG A 101 1.30 -20.68 25.36
CA ARG A 101 0.30 -21.31 24.49
C ARG A 101 0.47 -20.92 23.02
N ARG A 102 1.57 -20.24 22.67
CA ARG A 102 1.86 -19.71 21.34
C ARG A 102 0.72 -18.86 20.79
N GLY A 103 0.16 -17.99 21.64
CA GLY A 103 -0.95 -17.11 21.26
C GLY A 103 -0.60 -16.27 20.03
N PRO A 104 -1.42 -16.26 18.97
CA PRO A 104 -1.10 -15.56 17.74
C PRO A 104 -1.03 -14.05 17.94
N ILE A 105 -0.31 -13.38 17.04
CA ILE A 105 -0.28 -11.92 16.94
C ILE A 105 -0.95 -11.52 15.64
N PHE A 106 -2.01 -10.73 15.72
CA PHE A 106 -2.66 -10.11 14.59
C PHE A 106 -2.06 -8.73 14.38
N LEU A 107 -1.27 -8.59 13.32
CA LEU A 107 -0.58 -7.36 12.98
C LEU A 107 -1.28 -6.71 11.79
N TYR A 108 -1.91 -5.56 12.01
CA TYR A 108 -2.45 -4.75 10.92
C TYR A 108 -1.34 -3.84 10.36
N CYS A 109 -0.99 -4.02 9.10
CA CYS A 109 -0.02 -3.19 8.41
C CYS A 109 -0.63 -1.79 8.18
N GLY A 110 -0.32 -0.84 9.08
CA GLY A 110 -0.71 0.55 8.95
C GLY A 110 -0.34 1.12 7.59
N ASN A 111 -1.17 2.02 7.08
CA ASN A 111 -1.03 2.56 5.73
C ASN A 111 -1.12 4.09 5.76
N GLU A 112 -1.65 4.73 4.71
CA GLU A 112 -1.49 6.17 4.44
C GLU A 112 -2.40 7.07 5.29
N GLY A 113 -2.32 6.95 6.61
CA GLY A 113 -3.14 7.75 7.52
C GLY A 113 -2.89 7.47 8.99
N ASP A 114 -3.70 8.12 9.81
CA ASP A 114 -3.67 7.93 11.26
C ASP A 114 -4.07 6.49 11.64
N ILE A 115 -3.24 5.84 12.45
CA ILE A 115 -3.44 4.44 12.82
C ILE A 115 -4.72 4.20 13.66
N GLU A 116 -5.17 5.19 14.43
CA GLU A 116 -6.42 5.07 15.19
C GLU A 116 -7.63 5.00 14.26
N TRP A 117 -7.59 5.71 13.14
CA TRP A 117 -8.64 5.63 12.12
C TRP A 117 -8.74 4.21 11.56
N PHE A 118 -7.60 3.55 11.28
CA PHE A 118 -7.62 2.16 10.81
C PHE A 118 -8.07 1.19 11.91
N ALA A 119 -7.67 1.41 13.16
CA ALA A 119 -8.11 0.60 14.29
C ALA A 119 -9.64 0.60 14.45
N VAL A 120 -10.28 1.76 14.37
CA VAL A 120 -11.75 1.85 14.54
C VAL A 120 -12.54 1.33 13.33
N ASN A 121 -11.96 1.35 12.13
CA ASN A 121 -12.63 0.89 10.90
C ASN A 121 -12.32 -0.56 10.53
N THR A 122 -11.34 -1.20 11.18
CA THR A 122 -10.98 -2.61 10.94
C THR A 122 -11.58 -3.52 11.99
N GLY A 123 -12.91 -3.46 12.17
CA GLY A 123 -13.62 -4.18 13.22
C GLY A 123 -13.40 -5.70 13.19
N PHE A 124 -13.23 -6.27 11.99
CA PHE A 124 -12.99 -7.70 11.81
C PHE A 124 -11.82 -8.22 12.65
N VAL A 125 -10.68 -7.51 12.70
CA VAL A 125 -9.49 -7.94 13.47
C VAL A 125 -9.80 -8.04 14.96
N TRP A 126 -10.56 -7.08 15.50
CA TRP A 126 -10.99 -7.07 16.89
C TRP A 126 -12.00 -8.17 17.19
N GLU A 127 -12.95 -8.43 16.29
CA GLU A 127 -13.98 -9.46 16.46
C GLU A 127 -13.40 -10.88 16.49
N ILE A 128 -12.36 -11.15 15.68
CA ILE A 128 -11.78 -12.49 15.62
C ILE A 128 -10.70 -12.74 16.67
N ALA A 129 -10.03 -11.70 17.19
CA ALA A 129 -8.95 -11.88 18.15
C ALA A 129 -9.31 -12.70 19.40
N PRO A 130 -10.49 -12.52 20.06
CA PRO A 130 -10.89 -13.36 21.18
C PRO A 130 -11.01 -14.84 20.83
N ARG A 131 -11.49 -15.16 19.62
CA ARG A 131 -11.67 -16.54 19.18
C ARG A 131 -10.34 -17.27 18.98
N PHE A 132 -9.31 -16.54 18.58
CA PHE A 132 -7.97 -17.08 18.36
C PHE A 132 -7.04 -16.93 19.56
N GLY A 133 -7.48 -16.23 20.61
CA GLY A 133 -6.63 -15.87 21.73
C GLY A 133 -5.47 -14.96 21.29
N ALA A 134 -5.74 -14.05 20.36
CA ALA A 134 -4.71 -13.26 19.68
C ALA A 134 -4.40 -11.94 20.40
N MET A 135 -3.12 -11.54 20.36
CA MET A 135 -2.72 -10.16 20.62
C MET A 135 -2.97 -9.34 19.35
N ILE A 136 -3.45 -8.11 19.51
CA ILE A 136 -3.66 -7.18 18.41
C ILE A 136 -2.55 -6.15 18.41
N LEU A 137 -1.98 -5.89 17.24
CA LEU A 137 -0.94 -4.90 17.02
C LEU A 137 -1.23 -4.08 15.75
N PHE A 138 -1.30 -2.76 15.89
CA PHE A 138 -1.45 -1.82 14.78
C PHE A 138 -0.24 -0.87 14.78
N PRO A 139 0.88 -1.21 14.13
CA PRO A 139 1.94 -0.25 13.87
C PRO A 139 1.48 0.84 12.91
N GLU A 140 1.80 2.08 13.24
CA GLU A 140 1.59 3.21 12.34
C GLU A 140 2.69 3.26 11.28
N HIS A 141 2.30 3.64 10.06
CA HIS A 141 3.23 3.80 8.96
C HIS A 141 4.13 5.02 9.19
N ARG A 142 5.43 4.90 8.91
CA ARG A 142 6.34 6.06 8.93
C ARG A 142 5.80 7.20 8.07
N TYR A 143 6.00 8.44 8.51
CA TYR A 143 5.48 9.68 7.92
C TYR A 143 3.96 9.86 7.97
N TYR A 144 3.20 9.04 8.70
CA TYR A 144 1.77 9.25 8.91
C TYR A 144 1.42 9.36 10.39
N GLY A 145 0.32 10.03 10.69
CA GLY A 145 -0.15 10.27 12.06
C GLY A 145 0.90 10.95 12.92
N GLU A 146 1.31 10.29 14.00
CA GLU A 146 2.33 10.77 14.93
C GLU A 146 3.72 10.17 14.66
N SER A 147 3.81 9.24 13.71
CA SER A 147 5.05 8.53 13.37
C SER A 147 5.88 9.32 12.38
N MET A 148 6.32 10.51 12.80
CA MET A 148 7.04 11.45 11.95
C MET A 148 8.55 11.37 12.16
N PRO A 149 9.31 10.93 11.13
CA PRO A 149 10.74 11.21 11.06
C PRO A 149 11.01 12.70 11.23
N TYR A 150 12.13 13.06 11.87
CA TYR A 150 12.48 14.45 12.15
C TYR A 150 11.51 15.21 13.08
N GLY A 151 10.55 14.51 13.70
CA GLY A 151 9.74 15.02 14.81
C GLY A 151 8.49 15.81 14.41
N SER A 152 8.40 16.33 13.19
CA SER A 152 7.19 17.01 12.70
C SER A 152 6.93 16.75 11.23
N GLN A 153 5.67 16.85 10.82
CA GLN A 153 5.27 16.74 9.41
C GLN A 153 5.92 17.82 8.54
N GLU A 154 6.09 19.03 9.07
CA GLU A 154 6.72 20.15 8.36
C GLU A 154 8.17 19.83 7.98
N GLU A 155 8.97 19.32 8.91
CA GLU A 155 10.36 18.95 8.62
C GLU A 155 10.45 17.66 7.79
N ALA A 156 9.60 16.67 8.09
CA ALA A 156 9.57 15.41 7.36
C ALA A 156 9.26 15.60 5.87
N TYR A 157 8.42 16.57 5.51
CA TYR A 157 7.99 16.85 4.13
C TYR A 157 8.67 18.05 3.49
N LYS A 158 9.67 18.63 4.15
CA LYS A 158 10.34 19.87 3.73
C LYS A 158 10.97 19.78 2.33
N ASN A 159 11.61 18.67 2.00
CA ASN A 159 12.32 18.50 0.73
C ASN A 159 12.50 17.02 0.38
N ALA A 160 13.03 16.77 -0.82
CA ALA A 160 13.28 15.41 -1.32
C ALA A 160 14.22 14.59 -0.44
N THR A 161 15.17 15.21 0.27
CA THR A 161 16.11 14.48 1.14
C THR A 161 15.46 14.01 2.43
N THR A 162 14.57 14.81 3.04
CA THR A 162 13.82 14.39 4.23
C THR A 162 12.70 13.43 3.88
N LEU A 163 12.14 13.50 2.68
CA LEU A 163 11.15 12.55 2.15
C LEU A 163 11.75 11.23 1.65
N ALA A 164 13.07 11.14 1.46
CA ALA A 164 13.71 10.00 0.83
C ALA A 164 13.45 8.66 1.54
N TYR A 165 13.15 8.69 2.85
CA TYR A 165 12.89 7.49 3.66
C TYR A 165 11.41 7.08 3.71
N LEU A 166 10.53 7.79 2.98
CA LEU A 166 9.13 7.41 2.79
C LEU A 166 9.03 6.41 1.64
N THR A 167 9.38 5.15 1.91
CA THR A 167 9.23 4.04 0.96
C THR A 167 8.52 2.85 1.61
N ALA A 168 7.94 1.99 0.77
CA ALA A 168 7.28 0.77 1.23
C ALA A 168 8.28 -0.21 1.86
N GLU A 169 9.50 -0.32 1.31
CA GLU A 169 10.55 -1.18 1.84
C GLU A 169 10.94 -0.78 3.27
N GLN A 170 11.11 0.52 3.48
CA GLN A 170 11.41 1.08 4.79
C GLN A 170 10.28 0.84 5.80
N ALA A 171 9.02 1.02 5.38
CA ALA A 171 7.86 0.74 6.23
C ALA A 171 7.70 -0.75 6.58
N VAL A 172 7.94 -1.65 5.63
CA VAL A 172 7.93 -3.09 5.88
C VAL A 172 9.07 -3.50 6.83
N ALA A 173 10.25 -2.90 6.67
CA ALA A 173 11.37 -3.09 7.58
C ALA A 173 11.05 -2.59 9.00
N ASP A 174 10.36 -1.46 9.14
CA ASP A 174 9.87 -0.98 10.44
C ASP A 174 9.03 -2.03 11.16
N TYR A 175 8.05 -2.60 10.44
CA TYR A 175 7.16 -3.62 10.99
C TYR A 175 7.93 -4.88 11.40
N ALA A 176 8.92 -5.28 10.59
CA ALA A 176 9.78 -6.44 10.87
C ALA A 176 10.63 -6.23 12.13
N VAL A 177 11.25 -5.06 12.29
CA VAL A 177 12.06 -4.73 13.48
C VAL A 177 11.16 -4.65 14.72
N LEU A 178 10.04 -3.91 14.62
CA LEU A 178 9.10 -3.76 15.72
C LEU A 178 8.56 -5.11 16.22
N ILE A 179 8.08 -5.98 15.32
CA ILE A 179 7.50 -7.27 15.75
C ILE A 179 8.58 -8.19 16.33
N THR A 180 9.81 -8.11 15.83
CA THR A 180 10.93 -8.90 16.34
C THR A 180 11.29 -8.48 17.75
N ASP A 181 11.41 -7.18 18.00
CA ASP A 181 11.71 -6.63 19.33
C ASP A 181 10.57 -6.89 20.32
N LEU A 182 9.33 -6.64 19.91
CA LEU A 182 8.15 -6.90 20.72
C LEU A 182 8.07 -8.38 21.13
N LYS A 183 8.31 -9.31 20.20
CA LYS A 183 8.30 -10.74 20.49
C LYS A 183 9.39 -11.11 21.50
N ARG A 184 10.60 -10.54 21.41
CA ARG A 184 11.67 -10.77 22.39
C ARG A 184 11.30 -10.27 23.78
N ASN A 185 10.79 -9.03 23.85
CA ASN A 185 10.41 -8.40 25.12
C ASN A 185 9.26 -9.13 25.84
N LEU A 186 8.44 -9.88 25.11
CA LEU A 186 7.32 -10.66 25.64
C LEU A 186 7.60 -12.16 25.72
N SER A 187 8.83 -12.60 25.45
CA SER A 187 9.20 -14.04 25.35
C SER A 187 8.27 -14.83 24.40
N ALA A 188 7.83 -14.16 23.33
CA ALA A 188 6.83 -14.60 22.38
C ALA A 188 7.43 -14.98 21.01
N GLU A 189 8.72 -15.30 20.93
CA GLU A 189 9.45 -15.62 19.69
C GLU A 189 8.76 -16.72 18.87
N ASN A 190 8.16 -17.69 19.55
CA ASN A 190 7.47 -18.84 18.94
C ASN A 190 6.00 -18.56 18.59
N CYS A 191 5.47 -17.38 18.91
CA CYS A 191 4.10 -16.99 18.58
C CYS A 191 3.98 -16.68 17.07
N PRO A 192 2.96 -17.24 16.38
CA PRO A 192 2.74 -16.98 14.97
C PRO A 192 2.19 -15.57 14.76
N VAL A 193 2.63 -14.90 13.69
CA VAL A 193 2.15 -13.56 13.31
C VAL A 193 1.33 -13.66 12.03
N VAL A 194 0.07 -13.23 12.09
CA VAL A 194 -0.81 -13.13 10.93
C VAL A 194 -0.96 -11.66 10.57
N LEU A 195 -0.69 -11.33 9.31
CA LEU A 195 -0.77 -9.97 8.81
C LEU A 195 -2.17 -9.65 8.29
N PHE A 196 -2.59 -8.41 8.49
CA PHE A 196 -3.84 -7.86 7.98
C PHE A 196 -3.58 -6.51 7.32
N GLY A 197 -4.36 -6.17 6.30
CA GLY A 197 -4.31 -4.83 5.73
C GLY A 197 -5.35 -4.63 4.65
N GLY A 198 -5.85 -3.39 4.53
CA GLY A 198 -6.75 -2.96 3.47
C GLY A 198 -6.06 -2.01 2.50
N SER A 199 -6.42 -2.03 1.21
CA SER A 199 -5.85 -1.12 0.21
C SER A 199 -4.30 -1.25 0.16
N TYR A 200 -3.54 -0.15 0.24
CA TYR A 200 -2.08 -0.19 0.38
C TYR A 200 -1.61 -0.93 1.63
N GLY A 201 -2.34 -0.88 2.75
CA GLY A 201 -2.04 -1.73 3.91
C GLY A 201 -2.10 -3.21 3.56
N GLY A 202 -3.00 -3.60 2.65
CA GLY A 202 -3.05 -4.96 2.10
C GLY A 202 -1.85 -5.29 1.21
N MET A 203 -1.36 -4.32 0.44
CA MET A 203 -0.13 -4.46 -0.35
C MET A 203 1.07 -4.66 0.58
N LEU A 204 1.18 -3.84 1.63
CA LEU A 204 2.21 -3.98 2.67
C LEU A 204 2.14 -5.33 3.37
N ALA A 205 0.95 -5.81 3.73
CA ALA A 205 0.76 -7.14 4.32
C ALA A 205 1.23 -8.25 3.39
N ALA A 206 0.90 -8.17 2.09
CA ALA A 206 1.37 -9.14 1.11
C ALA A 206 2.89 -9.09 0.92
N TRP A 207 3.47 -7.89 0.79
CA TRP A 207 4.92 -7.71 0.61
C TRP A 207 5.71 -8.12 1.84
N MET A 208 5.23 -7.81 3.05
CA MET A 208 5.83 -8.27 4.29
C MET A 208 5.82 -9.79 4.39
N ARG A 209 4.71 -10.44 3.99
CA ARG A 209 4.65 -11.91 3.91
C ARG A 209 5.69 -12.48 2.94
N LEU A 210 5.86 -11.85 1.78
CA LEU A 210 6.81 -12.29 0.75
C LEU A 210 8.28 -12.06 1.16
N LYS A 211 8.59 -10.93 1.79
CA LYS A 211 9.97 -10.54 2.14
C LYS A 211 10.43 -11.07 3.50
N TYR A 212 9.51 -11.18 4.46
CA TYR A 212 9.79 -11.67 5.82
C TYR A 212 8.92 -12.89 6.18
N PRO A 213 8.97 -13.99 5.39
CA PRO A 213 8.16 -15.18 5.64
C PRO A 213 8.55 -15.92 6.92
N HIS A 214 9.74 -15.64 7.46
CA HIS A 214 10.24 -16.20 8.71
C HIS A 214 9.66 -15.51 9.96
N LEU A 215 9.15 -14.28 9.83
CA LEU A 215 8.50 -13.55 10.93
C LEU A 215 6.99 -13.78 11.00
N THR A 216 6.39 -14.17 9.87
CA THR A 216 4.94 -14.22 9.68
C THR A 216 4.52 -15.63 9.28
N VAL A 217 3.22 -15.95 9.39
CA VAL A 217 2.69 -17.25 8.91
C VAL A 217 1.71 -17.10 7.76
N GLY A 218 1.12 -15.91 7.59
CA GLY A 218 0.17 -15.62 6.51
C GLY A 218 -0.23 -14.14 6.50
N ALA A 219 -0.96 -13.74 5.45
CA ALA A 219 -1.48 -12.38 5.30
C ALA A 219 -2.89 -12.40 4.71
N LEU A 220 -3.77 -11.56 5.26
CA LEU A 220 -5.06 -11.19 4.67
C LEU A 220 -4.91 -9.81 4.01
N ALA A 221 -4.63 -9.80 2.71
CA ALA A 221 -4.49 -8.60 1.90
C ALA A 221 -5.84 -8.21 1.26
N SER A 222 -6.64 -7.41 1.98
CA SER A 222 -7.99 -7.04 1.57
C SER A 222 -7.99 -5.88 0.56
N SER A 223 -8.66 -6.06 -0.57
CA SER A 223 -8.76 -5.05 -1.63
C SER A 223 -7.42 -4.41 -2.01
N ALA A 224 -6.35 -5.22 -2.05
CA ALA A 224 -5.00 -4.76 -2.29
C ALA A 224 -4.71 -4.71 -3.80
N PRO A 225 -4.49 -3.52 -4.40
CA PRO A 225 -4.27 -3.37 -5.84
C PRO A 225 -2.82 -3.70 -6.24
N ILE A 226 -2.33 -4.90 -5.89
CA ILE A 226 -0.92 -5.32 -6.09
C ILE A 226 -0.54 -5.38 -7.58
N LEU A 227 -1.51 -5.49 -8.49
CA LEU A 227 -1.29 -5.50 -9.94
C LEU A 227 -1.47 -4.12 -10.59
N GLN A 228 -1.84 -3.08 -9.84
CA GLN A 228 -2.12 -1.74 -10.37
C GLN A 228 -0.82 -0.94 -10.59
N PHE A 229 0.16 -1.55 -11.24
CA PHE A 229 1.43 -0.94 -11.60
C PHE A 229 1.67 -1.08 -13.10
N GLU A 230 2.20 -0.01 -13.69
CA GLU A 230 2.69 0.01 -15.08
C GLU A 230 1.73 -0.65 -16.09
N ASN A 231 2.28 -1.37 -17.07
CA ASN A 231 1.55 -2.04 -18.15
C ASN A 231 0.95 -3.40 -17.75
N ILE A 232 0.79 -3.68 -16.45
CA ILE A 232 0.20 -4.95 -15.98
C ILE A 232 -1.32 -4.93 -16.18
N VAL A 233 -1.96 -3.78 -15.98
CA VAL A 233 -3.40 -3.57 -16.16
C VAL A 233 -3.65 -2.32 -17.01
N PRO A 234 -4.71 -2.30 -17.85
CA PRO A 234 -5.06 -1.10 -18.61
C PRO A 234 -5.31 0.10 -17.68
N PRO A 235 -4.88 1.32 -18.04
CA PRO A 235 -5.01 2.51 -17.18
C PRO A 235 -6.48 2.87 -16.90
N ASP A 236 -7.39 2.56 -17.83
CA ASP A 236 -8.82 2.87 -17.71
C ASP A 236 -9.58 1.89 -16.82
N THR A 237 -8.94 0.81 -16.35
CA THR A 237 -9.60 -0.28 -15.59
C THR A 237 -10.37 0.25 -14.38
N PHE A 238 -9.76 1.16 -13.61
CA PHE A 238 -10.41 1.75 -12.44
C PHE A 238 -11.70 2.50 -12.81
N TYR A 239 -11.62 3.42 -13.78
CA TYR A 239 -12.77 4.22 -14.22
C TYR A 239 -13.87 3.38 -14.86
N ASN A 240 -13.48 2.31 -15.57
CA ASN A 240 -14.44 1.38 -16.17
C ASN A 240 -15.22 0.61 -15.09
N ILE A 241 -14.56 0.14 -14.04
CA ILE A 241 -15.23 -0.53 -12.91
C ILE A 241 -16.19 0.44 -12.21
N VAL A 242 -15.72 1.65 -11.86
CA VAL A 242 -16.58 2.69 -11.25
C VAL A 242 -17.81 2.95 -12.11
N SER A 243 -17.63 3.14 -13.42
CA SER A 243 -18.74 3.38 -14.34
C SER A 243 -19.75 2.23 -14.39
N ASN A 244 -19.28 0.98 -14.26
CA ASN A 244 -20.13 -0.20 -14.30
C ASN A 244 -20.93 -0.38 -13.01
N ASP A 245 -20.38 -0.03 -11.84
CA ASP A 245 -21.12 -0.07 -10.57
C ASP A 245 -22.40 0.82 -10.63
N PHE A 246 -22.30 2.00 -11.26
CA PHE A 246 -23.47 2.87 -11.46
C PHE A 246 -24.44 2.35 -12.51
N LYS A 247 -23.95 1.69 -13.57
CA LYS A 247 -24.82 1.09 -14.59
C LYS A 247 -25.67 -0.05 -14.00
N ALA A 248 -25.06 -0.89 -13.16
CA ALA A 248 -25.75 -2.01 -12.51
C ALA A 248 -26.83 -1.56 -11.51
N CYS A 249 -26.71 -0.36 -10.95
CA CYS A 249 -27.71 0.22 -10.05
C CYS A 249 -28.94 0.79 -10.80
N CYS A 250 -28.78 1.11 -12.08
CA CYS A 250 -29.83 1.73 -12.92
C CYS A 250 -30.59 0.73 -13.82
N SER A 251 -30.27 -0.56 -13.77
CA SER A 251 -30.93 -1.65 -14.50
C SER A 251 -31.84 -2.46 -13.59
#